data_AF-A0A7X8XIK2-F1
#
_entry.id   AF-A0A7X8XIK2-F1
#
_cell.length_a   1.000
_cell.length_b   1.000
_cell.length_c   1.000
_cell.angle_alpha   90.00
_cell.angle_beta   90.00
_cell.angle_gamma   90.00
#
_symmetry.space_group_name_H-M   'P 1'
#
loop_
_entity.id
_entity.type
_entity.pdbx_description
1 polymer ?
#
loop_
_entity_poly.entity_id
_entity_poly.type
_entity_poly.pdbx_seq_one_letter_code
_entity_poly.pdbx_strand_id
1 'polypeptide(L)' 'MMSSEFGKILKVSIFGQSHGEGIGVVIDGLPPGEALDMAAIDAFMSR' A
#
# COMPACT_ATOMS: atom_id res chain seq x y z
N MET A 1 14.60 -6.35 13.99
CA MET A 1 14.61 -5.60 12.72
C MET A 1 13.17 -5.38 12.33
N MET A 2 12.75 -4.15 12.01
CA MET A 2 11.36 -3.89 11.58
C MET A 2 11.08 -4.70 10.32
N SER A 3 10.11 -5.61 10.35
CA SER A 3 9.62 -6.26 9.15
C SER A 3 8.68 -5.27 8.46
N SER A 4 9.25 -4.44 7.59
CA SER A 4 8.52 -3.54 6.69
C SER A 4 7.80 -4.29 5.56
N GLU A 5 7.89 -5.62 5.53
CA GLU A 5 7.23 -6.48 4.56
C GLU A 5 6.40 -7.57 5.25
N PHE A 6 5.20 -7.84 4.73
CA PHE A 6 4.36 -8.94 5.18
C PHE A 6 3.51 -9.50 4.04
N GLY A 7 3.03 -10.75 4.20
CA GLY A 7 2.26 -11.47 3.19
C GLY A 7 3.09 -12.43 2.33
N LYS A 8 2.40 -13.31 1.59
CA LYS A 8 3.02 -14.38 0.77
C LYS A 8 2.50 -14.42 -0.67
N ILE A 9 1.17 -14.35 -0.84
CA ILE A 9 0.52 -14.26 -2.15
C ILE A 9 0.25 -12.81 -2.48
N LEU A 10 -0.46 -12.11 -1.60
CA LEU A 10 -0.53 -10.65 -1.57
C LEU A 10 0.59 -10.16 -0.66
N LYS A 11 1.64 -9.57 -1.23
CA LYS A 11 2.80 -9.06 -0.49
C LYS A 11 2.67 -7.54 -0.36
N VAL A 12 2.95 -7.04 0.84
CA VAL A 12 2.92 -5.62 1.15
C VAL A 12 4.29 -5.21 1.68
N SER A 13 4.89 -4.19 1.07
CA SER A 13 6.19 -3.64 1.47
C SER A 13 6.07 -2.14 1.72
N ILE A 14 6.28 -1.69 2.95
CA ILE A 14 6.16 -0.29 3.39
C ILE A 14 7.55 0.38 3.38
N PHE A 15 7.60 1.63 2.92
CA PHE A 15 8.81 2.44 2.93
C PHE A 15 8.51 3.88 3.36
N GLY A 16 9.57 4.62 3.68
CA GLY A 16 9.47 6.00 4.17
C GLY A 16 9.33 6.09 5.69
N GLN A 17 9.34 7.32 6.19
CA GLN A 17 9.30 7.63 7.62
C GLN A 17 8.31 8.76 7.87
N SER A 18 7.71 8.80 9.07
CA SER A 18 6.70 9.81 9.42
C SER A 18 7.21 11.25 9.38
N HIS A 19 8.52 11.47 9.57
CA HIS A 19 9.17 12.78 9.51
C HIS A 19 9.91 13.03 8.17
N GLY A 20 9.78 12.12 7.21
CA GLY A 20 10.31 12.31 5.85
C GLY A 20 9.34 13.07 4.95
N GLU A 21 9.69 13.21 3.68
CA GLU A 21 8.81 13.83 2.66
C GLU A 21 7.50 13.06 2.44
N GLY A 22 7.51 11.75 2.73
CA GLY A 22 6.32 10.92 2.68
C GLY A 22 6.56 9.50 3.15
N ILE A 23 5.45 8.76 3.27
CA ILE A 23 5.43 7.31 3.47
C ILE A 23 4.74 6.67 2.27
N GLY A 24 5.12 5.45 1.95
CA GLY A 24 4.57 4.73 0.80
C GLY A 24 4.55 3.23 1.02
N VAL A 25 3.86 2.55 0.11
CA VAL A 25 3.70 1.09 0.13
C VAL A 25 3.72 0.55 -1.29
N VAL A 26 4.34 -0.61 -1.47
CA VAL A 26 4.24 -1.44 -2.67
C VAL A 26 3.37 -2.65 -2.34
N ILE A 27 2.41 -2.95 -3.20
CA ILE A 27 1.51 -4.11 -3.06
C ILE A 27 1.69 -5.00 -4.29
N ASP A 28 2.19 -6.21 -4.08
CA ASP A 28 2.39 -7.21 -5.12
C ASP A 28 1.38 -8.36 -4.99
N GLY A 29 1.06 -9.00 -6.12
CA GLY A 29 0.19 -10.18 -6.15
C GLY A 29 -1.30 -9.89 -6.29
N LEU A 30 -1.65 -8.66 -6.67
CA LEU A 30 -3.02 -8.35 -7.09
C LEU A 30 -3.35 -9.07 -8.41
N PRO A 31 -4.55 -9.68 -8.52
CA PRO A 31 -4.99 -10.29 -9.76
C PRO A 31 -5.15 -9.21 -10.85
N PRO A 32 -4.80 -9.51 -12.10
CA PRO A 32 -5.05 -8.59 -13.21
C PRO A 32 -6.55 -8.48 -13.50
N GLY A 33 -6.95 -7.35 -14.08
CA GLY A 33 -8.32 -7.13 -14.57
C GLY A 33 -9.23 -6.35 -13.62
N GLU A 34 -8.78 -6.09 -12.39
CA GLU A 34 -9.46 -5.17 -11.48
C GLU A 34 -8.93 -3.74 -11.65
N ALA A 35 -9.82 -2.79 -11.90
CA ALA A 35 -9.47 -1.38 -11.98
C ALA A 35 -9.41 -0.78 -10.57
N LEU A 36 -8.39 0.05 -10.32
CA LEU A 36 -8.30 0.81 -9.08
C LEU A 36 -9.26 2.00 -9.12
N ASP A 37 -10.27 1.97 -8.25
CA ASP A 37 -11.15 3.12 -8.04
C ASP A 37 -10.47 4.12 -7.10
N MET A 38 -9.79 5.10 -7.69
CA MET A 38 -9.11 6.15 -6.93
C MET A 38 -10.08 7.00 -6.09
N ALA A 39 -11.33 7.19 -6.54
CA ALA A 39 -12.30 7.97 -5.79
C ALA A 39 -12.73 7.21 -4.52
N ALA A 40 -12.92 5.90 -4.60
CA ALA A 40 -13.18 5.06 -3.44
C ALA A 40 -11.99 5.04 -2.46
N ILE A 41 -10.76 5.00 -2.98
CA ILE A 41 -9.54 5.06 -2.16
C ILE A 41 -9.47 6.40 -1.42
N ASP A 42 -9.64 7.53 -2.11
CA ASP A 42 -9.57 8.86 -1.50
C ASP A 42 -10.68 9.08 -0.46
N ALA A 43 -11.89 8.61 -0.75
CA ALA A 43 -13.01 8.65 0.20
C ALA A 43 -12.71 7.82 1.47
N PHE A 44 -12.09 6.65 1.32
CA PHE A 44 -11.71 5.81 2.46
C PHE A 44 -10.57 6.42 3.28
N MET A 45 -9.61 7.08 2.63
CA MET A 45 -8.50 7.78 3.30
C MET A 45 -8.96 9.03 4.05
N SER A 46 -10.09 9.63 3.64
CA SER A 46 -10.65 10.85 4.24
C SER A 46 -11.57 10.59 5.44
N ARG A 47 -11.82 9.32 5.81
CA ARG A 47 -12.66 8.96 6.96
C ARG A 47 -11.92 9.13 8.29
#